data_AF-A0A7C5X4X9-F1
#
_entry.id   AF-A0A7C5X4X9-F1
#
_cell.length_a   1.000
_cell.length_b   1.000
_cell.length_c   1.000
_cell.angle_alpha   90.00
_cell.angle_beta   90.00
_cell.angle_gamma   90.00
#
_symmetry.space_group_name_H-M   'P 1'
#
loop_
_entity.id
_entity.type
_entity.pdbx_description
1 polymer ?
#
loop_
_entity_poly.entity_id
_entity_poly.type
_entity_poly.pdbx_seq_one_letter_code
_entity_poly.pdbx_strand_id
1 'polypeptide(L)'
;MYTETKVISTLDETAAHNLIVLEASGVYLVDEGGRADTFLKAVANALVGNSLDNPLFEIEGSVELRVSVPCLAAVAGHADVEVNGRRCSAWRALPVPAGGRVRVSVKKGIACLAFSGLRGRPGNVEPGARFALKPVDGCDGDLAARYVPLSLVHSYFNDGAREDILAKTLRHIRLACEMARRGAKLVKVKVRGKIFDLWVEEVE
;
A
#
# COMPACT_ATOMS: atom_id res chain seq x y z
N MET A 1 41.06 37.91 -14.31
CA MET A 1 40.12 36.91 -14.86
C MET A 1 39.99 35.81 -13.83
N TYR A 2 38.88 35.77 -13.09
CA TYR A 2 38.58 34.71 -12.14
C TYR A 2 37.89 33.57 -12.89
N THR A 3 38.47 32.38 -12.83
CA THR A 3 37.86 31.16 -13.37
C THR A 3 36.90 30.63 -12.30
N GLU A 4 35.59 30.80 -12.50
CA GLU A 4 34.58 30.14 -11.66
C GLU A 4 34.61 28.64 -11.93
N THR A 5 35.09 27.88 -10.96
CA THR A 5 34.91 26.43 -10.91
C THR A 5 33.43 26.14 -10.64
N LYS A 6 32.68 25.83 -11.70
CA LYS A 6 31.35 25.22 -11.57
C LYS A 6 31.50 23.87 -10.88
N VAL A 7 31.13 23.82 -9.61
CA VAL A 7 30.85 22.57 -8.91
C VAL A 7 29.64 21.96 -9.58
N ILE A 8 29.87 20.96 -10.45
CA ILE A 8 28.81 20.06 -10.90
C ILE A 8 28.53 19.18 -9.68
N SER A 9 27.50 19.54 -8.92
CA SER A 9 26.91 18.61 -7.97
C SER A 9 26.46 17.41 -8.77
N THR A 10 27.07 16.27 -8.51
CA THR A 10 26.58 14.96 -8.91
C THR A 10 25.18 14.82 -8.33
N LEU A 11 24.18 15.20 -9.13
CA LEU A 11 22.82 14.71 -8.97
C LEU A 11 22.93 13.20 -8.88
N ASP A 12 22.37 12.67 -7.80
CA ASP A 12 22.29 11.27 -7.42
C ASP A 12 21.70 10.46 -8.59
N GLU A 13 22.57 10.05 -9.52
CA GLU A 13 22.23 9.10 -10.57
C GLU A 13 21.99 7.76 -9.90
N THR A 14 20.84 7.15 -10.24
CA THR A 14 20.48 5.73 -10.05
C THR A 14 19.62 5.30 -8.86
N ALA A 15 18.75 6.15 -8.33
CA ALA A 15 17.43 5.60 -7.97
C ALA A 15 16.74 5.21 -9.29
N ALA A 16 16.80 3.92 -9.65
CA ALA A 16 16.10 3.40 -10.82
C ALA A 16 14.60 3.70 -10.63
N HIS A 17 14.08 4.68 -11.36
CA HIS A 17 12.67 5.04 -11.28
C HIS A 17 11.88 3.93 -11.96
N ASN A 18 11.31 3.06 -11.15
CA ASN A 18 10.71 1.82 -11.59
C ASN A 18 9.18 1.81 -11.42
N LEU A 19 8.59 2.96 -11.06
CA LEU A 19 7.17 3.27 -11.19
C LEU A 19 6.97 4.54 -12.03
N ILE A 20 6.05 4.50 -12.98
CA ILE A 20 5.64 5.64 -13.81
C ILE A 20 4.12 5.83 -13.73
N VAL A 21 3.70 7.09 -13.61
CA VAL A 21 2.30 7.49 -13.66
C VAL A 21 1.87 7.57 -15.12
N LEU A 22 0.83 6.85 -15.49
CA LEU A 22 0.23 6.89 -16.82
C LEU A 22 -0.91 7.92 -16.88
N GLU A 23 -1.77 7.91 -15.86
CA GLU A 23 -2.88 8.84 -15.70
C GLU A 23 -3.01 9.23 -14.23
N ALA A 24 -3.40 10.47 -13.95
CA ALA A 24 -3.63 10.97 -12.60
C ALA A 24 -4.70 12.06 -12.61
N SER A 25 -5.60 12.01 -11.63
CA SER A 25 -6.60 13.03 -11.35
C SER A 25 -6.79 13.15 -9.84
N GLY A 26 -6.41 14.30 -9.27
CA GLY A 26 -6.52 14.54 -7.83
C GLY A 26 -5.61 13.61 -7.01
N VAL A 27 -4.35 13.48 -7.42
CA VAL A 27 -3.36 12.59 -6.81
C VAL A 27 -2.21 13.40 -6.22
N TYR A 28 -1.81 13.06 -5.00
CA TYR A 28 -0.70 13.68 -4.30
C TYR A 28 0.18 12.60 -3.69
N LEU A 29 1.51 12.72 -3.86
CA LEU A 29 2.44 11.96 -3.05
C LEU A 29 2.60 12.71 -1.73
N VAL A 30 2.38 12.02 -0.62
CA VAL A 30 2.50 12.57 0.73
C VAL A 30 3.40 11.67 1.58
N ASP A 31 3.96 12.24 2.64
CA ASP A 31 4.72 11.55 3.69
C ASP A 31 3.87 11.49 4.98
N GLU A 32 4.31 12.11 6.08
CA GLU A 32 3.54 12.26 7.32
C GLU A 32 2.35 13.23 7.14
N GLY A 33 2.48 14.22 6.26
CA GLY A 33 1.43 15.21 5.97
C GLY A 33 0.32 14.70 5.05
N GLY A 34 -0.60 15.58 4.65
CA GLY A 34 -1.66 15.27 3.67
C GLY A 34 -3.08 15.36 4.23
N ARG A 35 -4.07 15.04 3.40
CA ARG A 35 -5.50 15.22 3.67
C ARG A 35 -6.21 13.96 4.15
N ALA A 36 -5.68 12.78 3.83
CA ALA A 36 -6.21 11.54 4.39
C ALA A 36 -5.91 11.48 5.89
N ASP A 37 -6.80 10.83 6.63
CA ASP A 37 -6.55 10.55 8.04
C ASP A 37 -5.33 9.62 8.21
N THR A 38 -4.70 9.71 9.39
CA THR A 38 -3.52 8.91 9.72
C THR A 38 -3.82 7.40 9.72
N PHE A 39 -5.07 6.99 9.92
CA PHE A 39 -5.47 5.59 9.92
C PHE A 39 -5.29 4.96 8.53
N LEU A 40 -5.81 5.61 7.48
CA LEU A 40 -5.69 5.11 6.10
C LEU A 40 -4.22 4.98 5.68
N LYS A 41 -3.42 5.99 6.01
CA LYS A 41 -1.99 6.03 5.68
C LYS A 41 -1.24 4.89 6.33
N ALA A 42 -1.39 4.77 7.65
CA ALA A 42 -0.71 3.74 8.44
C ALA A 42 -1.11 2.33 7.99
N VAL A 43 -2.40 2.09 7.71
CA VAL A 43 -2.88 0.79 7.26
C VAL A 43 -2.35 0.45 5.86
N ALA A 44 -2.41 1.38 4.91
CA ALA A 44 -1.89 1.13 3.55
C ALA A 44 -0.40 0.78 3.57
N ASN A 45 0.41 1.53 4.33
CA ASN A 45 1.83 1.26 4.51
C ASN A 45 2.11 -0.07 5.21
N ALA A 46 1.38 -0.37 6.29
CA ALA A 46 1.54 -1.62 7.03
C ALA A 46 1.27 -2.86 6.17
N LEU A 47 0.26 -2.80 5.29
CA LEU A 47 -0.09 -3.91 4.39
C LEU A 47 1.06 -4.27 3.45
N VAL A 48 1.79 -3.28 2.92
CA VAL A 48 2.97 -3.51 2.04
C VAL A 48 4.28 -3.68 2.81
N GLY A 49 4.26 -3.65 4.15
CA GLY A 49 5.44 -3.85 4.99
C GLY A 49 6.37 -2.63 5.10
N ASN A 50 5.87 -1.44 4.82
CA ASN A 50 6.61 -0.19 5.01
C ASN A 50 6.59 0.27 6.47
N SER A 51 7.44 1.23 6.82
CA SER A 51 7.21 2.07 7.99
C SER A 51 5.91 2.87 7.82
N LEU A 52 5.24 3.21 8.92
CA LEU A 52 3.89 3.82 8.87
C LEU A 52 3.89 5.22 8.24
N ASP A 53 5.02 5.91 8.31
CA ASP A 53 5.34 7.24 7.78
C ASP A 53 5.91 7.21 6.35
N ASN A 54 6.07 6.03 5.73
CA ASN A 54 6.63 5.94 4.39
C ASN A 54 5.75 6.71 3.38
N PRO A 55 6.35 7.38 2.38
CA PRO A 55 5.58 8.05 1.35
C PRO A 55 4.55 7.14 0.66
N LEU A 56 3.38 7.70 0.36
CA LEU A 56 2.27 7.03 -0.33
C LEU A 56 1.47 8.02 -1.17
N PHE A 57 0.62 7.51 -2.05
CA PHE A 57 -0.29 8.33 -2.85
C PHE A 57 -1.62 8.54 -2.13
N GLU A 58 -1.99 9.79 -1.87
CA GLU A 58 -3.37 10.18 -1.59
C GLU A 58 -4.10 10.42 -2.90
N ILE A 59 -5.27 9.80 -3.05
CA ILE A 59 -6.07 9.82 -4.26
C ILE A 59 -7.47 10.30 -3.88
N GLU A 60 -7.97 11.32 -4.57
CA GLU A 60 -9.38 11.75 -4.52
C GLU A 60 -10.15 11.36 -5.78
N GLY A 61 -9.47 11.35 -6.94
CA GLY A 61 -10.05 10.96 -8.21
C GLY A 61 -9.59 9.57 -8.62
N SER A 62 -8.59 9.51 -9.51
CA SER A 62 -8.08 8.24 -10.03
C SER A 62 -6.61 8.32 -10.39
N VAL A 63 -5.96 7.16 -10.44
CA VAL A 63 -4.58 7.02 -10.90
C VAL A 63 -4.41 5.70 -11.67
N GLU A 64 -3.65 5.74 -12.75
CA GLU A 64 -3.10 4.55 -13.41
C GLU A 64 -1.57 4.62 -13.38
N LEU A 65 -0.95 3.53 -12.93
CA LEU A 65 0.48 3.43 -12.72
C LEU A 65 1.01 2.17 -13.42
N ARG A 66 2.23 2.23 -13.93
CA ARG A 66 2.96 1.07 -14.44
C ARG A 66 4.25 0.88 -13.64
N VAL A 67 4.49 -0.35 -13.22
CA VAL A 67 5.73 -0.74 -12.53
C VAL A 67 6.62 -1.56 -13.46
N SER A 68 7.94 -1.47 -13.26
CA SER A 68 8.94 -2.22 -14.04
C SER A 68 9.67 -3.29 -13.22
N VAL A 69 9.46 -3.31 -11.91
CA VAL A 69 9.98 -4.31 -10.98
C VAL A 69 8.81 -4.99 -10.25
N PRO A 70 8.95 -6.25 -9.78
CA PRO A 70 7.93 -6.85 -8.93
C PRO A 70 7.85 -6.09 -7.60
N CYS A 71 6.62 -5.82 -7.13
CA CYS A 71 6.39 -5.09 -5.89
C CYS A 71 5.05 -5.47 -5.25
N LEU A 72 4.82 -4.99 -4.03
CA LEU A 72 3.51 -5.00 -3.39
C LEU A 72 2.85 -3.62 -3.51
N ALA A 73 1.54 -3.62 -3.71
CA ALA A 73 0.68 -2.44 -3.62
C ALA A 73 -0.45 -2.69 -2.61
N ALA A 74 -0.93 -1.65 -1.93
CA ALA A 74 -2.13 -1.76 -1.10
C ALA A 74 -2.92 -0.46 -1.14
N VAL A 75 -4.25 -0.59 -1.16
CA VAL A 75 -5.16 0.55 -1.13
C VAL A 75 -6.00 0.51 0.13
N ALA A 76 -6.00 1.57 0.92
CA ALA A 76 -6.91 1.79 2.03
C ALA A 76 -7.88 2.93 1.68
N GLY A 77 -9.17 2.74 1.98
CA GLY A 77 -10.24 3.69 1.63
C GLY A 77 -11.32 3.08 0.75
N HIS A 78 -12.26 3.91 0.28
CA HIS A 78 -13.38 3.46 -0.55
C HIS A 78 -13.04 3.64 -2.04
N ALA A 79 -12.43 2.62 -2.65
CA ALA A 79 -11.96 2.68 -4.04
C ALA A 79 -12.11 1.33 -4.77
N ASP A 80 -12.29 1.41 -6.09
CA ASP A 80 -12.08 0.27 -7.00
C ASP A 80 -10.59 0.15 -7.29
N VAL A 81 -10.08 -1.09 -7.26
CA VAL A 81 -8.66 -1.39 -7.54
C VAL A 81 -8.58 -2.45 -8.62
N GLU A 82 -7.73 -2.22 -9.61
CA GLU A 82 -7.42 -3.19 -10.65
C GLU A 82 -5.92 -3.39 -10.77
N VAL A 83 -5.48 -4.65 -10.88
CA VAL A 83 -4.10 -5.02 -11.22
C VAL A 83 -4.14 -5.81 -12.51
N ASN A 84 -3.46 -5.32 -13.55
CA ASN A 84 -3.47 -5.91 -14.90
C ASN A 84 -4.89 -6.15 -15.44
N GLY A 85 -5.81 -5.21 -15.20
CA GLY A 85 -7.21 -5.28 -15.62
C GLY A 85 -8.08 -6.26 -14.82
N ARG A 86 -7.53 -6.94 -13.80
CA ARG A 86 -8.31 -7.78 -12.88
C ARG A 86 -8.71 -6.97 -11.66
N ARG A 87 -10.01 -6.98 -11.33
CA ARG A 87 -10.51 -6.35 -10.11
C ARG A 87 -9.93 -7.03 -8.87
N CYS A 88 -9.48 -6.21 -7.94
CA CYS A 88 -8.92 -6.62 -6.66
C CYS A 88 -9.67 -5.92 -5.53
N SER A 89 -9.74 -6.56 -4.37
CA SER A 89 -10.26 -5.91 -3.16
C SER A 89 -9.24 -4.90 -2.64
N ALA A 90 -9.70 -3.72 -2.23
CA ALA A 90 -8.94 -2.84 -1.34
C ALA A 90 -8.72 -3.52 0.03
N TRP A 91 -8.00 -2.85 0.92
CA TRP A 91 -7.71 -3.28 2.30
C TRP A 91 -6.89 -4.57 2.41
N ARG A 92 -6.02 -4.82 1.41
CA ARG A 92 -5.06 -5.92 1.40
C ARG A 92 -3.84 -5.59 0.55
N ALA A 93 -2.75 -6.31 0.77
CA ALA A 93 -1.62 -6.30 -0.14
C ALA A 93 -1.95 -7.05 -1.43
N LEU A 94 -1.48 -6.48 -2.54
CA LEU A 94 -1.68 -6.95 -3.90
C LEU A 94 -0.31 -7.12 -4.55
N PRO A 95 0.04 -8.34 -5.01
CA PRO A 95 1.27 -8.53 -5.77
C PRO A 95 1.12 -7.89 -7.16
N VAL A 96 2.10 -7.08 -7.54
CA VAL A 96 2.16 -6.47 -8.86
C VAL A 96 3.43 -7.00 -9.55
N PRO A 97 3.31 -7.79 -10.63
CA PRO A 97 4.48 -8.31 -11.33
C PRO A 97 5.21 -7.19 -12.08
N ALA A 98 6.47 -7.43 -12.44
CA ALA A 98 7.22 -6.53 -13.33
C ALA A 98 6.44 -6.28 -14.64
N GLY A 99 6.40 -5.02 -15.09
CA GLY A 99 5.60 -4.58 -16.23
C GLY A 99 4.11 -4.41 -15.92
N GLY A 100 3.68 -4.73 -14.69
CA GLY A 100 2.29 -4.68 -14.27
C GLY A 100 1.72 -3.26 -14.20
N ARG A 101 0.40 -3.18 -14.29
CA ARG A 101 -0.36 -1.93 -14.16
C ARG A 101 -1.29 -1.97 -12.97
N VAL A 102 -1.34 -0.88 -12.23
CA VAL A 102 -2.27 -0.66 -11.11
C VAL A 102 -3.17 0.50 -11.46
N ARG A 103 -4.48 0.30 -11.39
CA ARG A 103 -5.48 1.36 -11.53
C ARG A 103 -6.29 1.47 -10.25
N VAL A 104 -6.47 2.69 -9.75
CA VAL A 104 -7.29 2.99 -8.58
C VAL A 104 -8.26 4.11 -8.93
N SER A 105 -9.53 3.89 -8.64
CA SER A 105 -10.59 4.89 -8.82
C SER A 105 -11.38 5.03 -7.52
N VAL A 106 -11.32 6.21 -6.93
CA VAL A 106 -11.95 6.49 -5.64
C VAL A 106 -13.46 6.64 -5.81
N LYS A 107 -14.21 6.00 -4.91
CA LYS A 107 -15.67 6.05 -4.89
C LYS A 107 -16.20 7.12 -3.95
N LYS A 108 -15.51 7.34 -2.82
CA LYS A 108 -15.90 8.31 -1.81
C LYS A 108 -14.69 8.73 -0.96
N GLY A 109 -14.58 10.03 -0.69
CA GLY A 109 -13.54 10.59 0.18
C GLY A 109 -12.15 10.50 -0.46
N ILE A 110 -11.17 10.10 0.35
CA ILE A 110 -9.77 9.91 -0.07
C ILE A 110 -9.40 8.44 0.10
N ALA A 111 -8.63 7.89 -0.83
CA ALA A 111 -7.97 6.60 -0.67
C ALA A 111 -6.44 6.79 -0.63
N CYS A 112 -5.77 5.96 0.16
CA CYS A 112 -4.31 5.89 0.23
C CYS A 112 -3.83 4.66 -0.53
N LEU A 113 -2.91 4.86 -1.49
CA LEU A 113 -2.24 3.81 -2.25
C LEU A 113 -0.76 3.78 -1.87
N ALA A 114 -0.34 2.71 -1.22
CA ALA A 114 1.05 2.46 -0.86
C ALA A 114 1.69 1.44 -1.82
N PHE A 115 2.99 1.59 -2.07
CA PHE A 115 3.84 0.58 -2.72
C PHE A 115 5.01 0.22 -1.80
N SER A 116 5.52 -1.00 -1.92
CA SER A 116 6.69 -1.46 -1.15
C SER A 116 7.92 -0.56 -1.40
N GLY A 117 8.38 0.10 -0.35
CA GLY A 117 9.53 1.02 -0.38
C GLY A 117 9.40 2.19 -1.35
N LEU A 118 8.19 2.73 -1.52
CA LEU A 118 7.96 3.91 -2.36
C LEU A 118 8.78 5.10 -1.87
N ARG A 119 9.49 5.75 -2.81
CA ARG A 119 10.26 6.97 -2.60
C ARG A 119 10.00 7.95 -3.74
N GLY A 120 9.94 9.23 -3.38
CA GLY A 120 9.82 10.34 -4.31
C GLY A 120 9.63 11.65 -3.57
N ARG A 121 9.54 12.74 -4.33
CA ARG A 121 9.32 14.07 -3.77
C ARG A 121 7.81 14.29 -3.52
N PRO A 122 7.38 14.64 -2.29
CA PRO A 122 5.99 14.96 -2.02
C PRO A 122 5.47 16.11 -2.88
N GLY A 123 4.18 16.09 -3.19
CA GLY A 123 3.53 17.09 -4.02
C GLY A 123 2.45 16.50 -4.93
N ASN A 124 1.92 17.36 -5.80
CA ASN A 124 0.96 16.93 -6.81
C ASN A 124 1.61 15.95 -7.80
N VAL A 125 0.85 14.93 -8.20
CA VAL A 125 1.31 13.85 -9.08
C VAL A 125 0.62 13.98 -10.43
N GLU A 126 1.41 14.24 -11.46
CA GLU A 126 0.95 14.40 -12.85
C GLU A 126 1.31 13.18 -13.70
N PRO A 127 0.62 12.95 -14.84
CA PRO A 127 1.01 11.96 -15.83
C PRO A 127 2.49 12.11 -16.25
N GLY A 128 3.19 10.99 -16.35
CA GLY A 128 4.62 10.95 -16.66
C GLY A 128 5.54 11.11 -15.44
N ALA A 129 5.01 11.46 -14.25
CA ALA A 129 5.80 11.46 -13.02
C ALA A 129 6.37 10.07 -12.72
N ARG A 130 7.54 10.06 -12.09
CA ARG A 130 8.36 8.86 -11.88
C ARG A 130 8.75 8.74 -10.42
N PHE A 131 8.73 7.52 -9.91
CA PHE A 131 9.01 7.21 -8.52
C PHE A 131 9.89 5.95 -8.42
N ALA A 132 10.57 5.81 -7.29
CA ALA A 132 11.37 4.63 -6.99
C ALA A 132 10.63 3.72 -6.02
N LEU A 133 10.73 2.42 -6.23
CA LEU A 133 10.20 1.35 -5.40
C LEU A 133 11.34 0.45 -4.92
N LYS A 134 11.13 -0.22 -3.79
CA LYS A 134 11.94 -1.38 -3.40
C LYS A 134 11.31 -2.63 -4.02
N PRO A 135 12.05 -3.39 -4.86
CA PRO A 135 11.58 -4.66 -5.38
C PRO A 135 11.27 -5.64 -4.25
N VAL A 136 10.14 -6.32 -4.36
CA VAL A 136 9.74 -7.42 -3.47
C VAL A 136 9.16 -8.52 -4.34
N ASP A 137 9.68 -9.73 -4.18
CA ASP A 137 9.10 -10.89 -4.85
C ASP A 137 7.75 -11.18 -4.19
N GLY A 138 6.66 -11.00 -4.94
CA GLY A 138 5.27 -11.13 -4.47
C GLY A 138 4.86 -12.55 -4.04
N CYS A 139 5.82 -13.41 -3.71
CA CYS A 139 5.66 -14.77 -3.20
C CYS A 139 6.13 -14.90 -1.74
N ASP A 140 6.22 -13.81 -0.99
CA ASP A 140 6.44 -13.89 0.46
C ASP A 140 5.39 -14.79 1.11
N GLY A 141 5.83 -15.71 1.98
CA GLY A 141 4.96 -16.69 2.66
C GLY A 141 3.83 -16.06 3.51
N ASP A 142 3.84 -14.74 3.69
CA ASP A 142 2.82 -14.00 4.43
C ASP A 142 1.84 -13.18 3.57
N LEU A 143 1.93 -13.22 2.24
CA LEU A 143 1.07 -12.40 1.38
C LEU A 143 -0.43 -12.62 1.66
N ALA A 144 -0.84 -13.87 1.90
CA ALA A 144 -2.21 -14.23 2.23
C ALA A 144 -2.69 -13.62 3.57
N ALA A 145 -1.77 -13.28 4.47
CA ALA A 145 -2.04 -12.67 5.77
C ALA A 145 -2.09 -11.14 5.75
N ARG A 146 -1.66 -10.51 4.66
CA ARG A 146 -1.64 -9.04 4.54
C ARG A 146 -3.00 -8.51 4.11
N TYR A 147 -3.95 -8.50 5.03
CA TYR A 147 -5.27 -7.90 4.83
C TYR A 147 -5.85 -7.34 6.13
N VAL A 148 -6.83 -6.46 5.99
CA VAL A 148 -7.65 -5.99 7.11
C VAL A 148 -8.95 -6.79 7.12
N PRO A 149 -9.29 -7.45 8.25
CA PRO A 149 -10.58 -8.10 8.43
C PRO A 149 -11.74 -7.16 8.18
N LEU A 150 -12.77 -7.64 7.48
CA LEU A 150 -13.93 -6.83 7.11
C LEU A 150 -14.62 -6.18 8.33
N SER A 151 -14.61 -6.85 9.48
CA SER A 151 -15.13 -6.28 10.73
C SER A 151 -14.41 -5.00 11.16
N LEU A 152 -13.08 -4.94 10.99
CA LEU A 152 -12.29 -3.75 11.31
C LEU A 152 -12.46 -2.66 10.25
N VAL A 153 -12.59 -3.04 8.98
CA VAL A 153 -12.95 -2.12 7.89
C VAL A 153 -14.31 -1.47 8.17
N HIS A 154 -15.31 -2.25 8.58
CA HIS A 154 -16.63 -1.74 8.95
C HIS A 154 -16.58 -0.82 10.18
N SER A 155 -15.83 -1.19 11.23
CA SER A 155 -15.63 -0.31 12.39
C SER A 155 -15.04 1.05 11.97
N TYR A 156 -14.03 1.06 11.10
CA TYR A 156 -13.49 2.32 10.57
C TYR A 156 -14.55 3.15 9.83
N PHE A 157 -15.31 2.54 8.91
CA PHE A 157 -16.31 3.29 8.13
C PHE A 157 -17.52 3.77 8.94
N ASN A 158 -17.86 3.10 10.04
CA ASN A 158 -18.99 3.46 10.89
C ASN A 158 -18.60 4.45 12.00
N ASP A 159 -17.47 4.21 12.66
CA ASP A 159 -17.07 4.92 13.87
C ASP A 159 -15.97 5.97 13.61
N GLY A 160 -15.41 5.98 12.39
CA GLY A 160 -14.32 6.86 11.98
C GLY A 160 -12.93 6.36 12.42
N ALA A 161 -11.92 7.19 12.16
CA ALA A 161 -10.54 6.94 12.58
C ALA A 161 -10.42 7.06 14.12
N ARG A 162 -10.10 5.95 14.78
CA ARG A 162 -9.82 5.89 16.22
C ARG A 162 -8.52 5.14 16.49
N GLU A 163 -7.76 5.62 17.47
CA GLU A 163 -6.48 5.02 17.84
C GLU A 163 -6.61 3.55 18.24
N ASP A 164 -7.67 3.17 18.95
CA ASP A 164 -7.87 1.79 19.38
C ASP A 164 -8.19 0.85 18.20
N ILE A 165 -8.91 1.33 17.18
CA ILE A 165 -9.17 0.57 15.94
C ILE A 165 -7.87 0.44 15.15
N LEU A 166 -7.06 1.50 15.08
CA LEU A 166 -5.76 1.47 14.39
C LEU A 166 -4.84 0.45 15.06
N ALA A 167 -4.69 0.53 16.38
CA ALA A 167 -3.86 -0.39 17.16
C ALA A 167 -4.29 -1.85 16.97
N LYS A 168 -5.60 -2.13 17.01
CA LYS A 168 -6.16 -3.47 16.74
C LYS A 168 -5.84 -3.94 15.32
N THR A 169 -5.95 -3.05 14.32
CA THR A 169 -5.70 -3.35 12.91
C THR A 169 -4.23 -3.67 12.67
N LEU A 170 -3.32 -2.81 13.13
CA LEU A 170 -1.88 -3.02 13.00
C LEU A 170 -1.43 -4.29 13.74
N ARG A 171 -1.96 -4.53 14.93
CA ARG A 171 -1.71 -5.77 15.68
C ARG A 171 -2.19 -7.00 14.91
N HIS A 172 -3.37 -6.95 14.30
CA HIS A 172 -3.88 -8.05 13.48
C HIS A 172 -2.95 -8.34 12.30
N ILE A 173 -2.62 -7.33 11.49
CA ILE A 173 -1.74 -7.49 10.31
C ILE A 173 -0.41 -8.11 10.74
N ARG A 174 0.21 -7.57 11.80
CA ARG A 174 1.49 -8.06 12.32
C ARG A 174 1.42 -9.53 12.72
N LEU A 175 0.47 -9.89 13.60
CA LEU A 175 0.36 -11.26 14.10
C LEU A 175 0.03 -12.25 12.97
N ALA A 176 -0.89 -11.89 12.09
CA ALA A 176 -1.24 -12.74 10.94
C ALA A 176 -0.01 -12.99 10.05
N CYS A 177 0.78 -11.95 9.77
CA CYS A 177 2.01 -12.09 8.98
C CYS A 177 3.06 -12.94 9.72
N GLU A 178 3.28 -12.72 11.02
CA GLU A 178 4.19 -13.53 11.84
C GLU A 178 3.78 -15.01 11.86
N MET A 179 2.49 -15.31 11.97
CA MET A 179 1.97 -16.69 11.92
C MET A 179 2.18 -17.30 10.54
N ALA A 180 1.86 -16.59 9.47
CA ALA A 180 2.04 -17.07 8.11
C ALA A 180 3.51 -17.36 7.77
N ARG A 181 4.46 -16.51 8.22
CA ARG A 181 5.91 -16.75 8.07
C ARG A 181 6.38 -18.00 8.81
N ARG A 182 5.71 -18.38 9.90
CA ARG A 182 5.96 -19.63 10.63
C ARG A 182 5.31 -20.86 9.99
N GLY A 183 4.61 -20.70 8.85
CA GLY A 183 3.94 -21.78 8.14
C GLY A 183 2.51 -22.05 8.59
N ALA A 184 1.93 -21.18 9.43
CA ALA A 184 0.53 -21.29 9.82
C ALA A 184 -0.37 -21.19 8.58
N LYS A 185 -1.44 -21.98 8.57
CA LYS A 185 -2.44 -21.98 7.48
C LYS A 185 -3.67 -21.19 7.89
N LEU A 186 -4.23 -20.44 6.94
CA LEU A 186 -5.49 -19.75 7.11
C LEU A 186 -6.65 -20.73 6.94
N VAL A 187 -7.49 -20.84 7.97
CA VAL A 187 -8.69 -21.69 7.99
C VAL A 187 -9.91 -20.81 8.27
N LYS A 188 -11.00 -21.07 7.54
CA LYS A 188 -12.31 -20.42 7.78
C LYS A 188 -13.18 -21.32 8.63
N VAL A 189 -13.60 -20.83 9.80
CA VAL A 189 -14.42 -21.60 10.75
C VAL A 189 -15.73 -20.88 11.01
N LYS A 190 -16.83 -21.62 11.00
CA LYS A 190 -18.17 -21.10 11.30
C LYS A 190 -18.53 -21.40 12.76
N VAL A 191 -18.64 -20.37 13.59
CA VAL A 191 -19.03 -20.49 15.01
C VAL A 191 -20.33 -19.70 15.23
N ARG A 192 -21.39 -20.38 15.68
CA ARG A 192 -22.72 -19.78 15.94
C ARG A 192 -23.25 -18.93 14.77
N GLY A 193 -23.07 -19.43 13.55
CA GLY A 193 -23.54 -18.76 12.32
C GLY A 193 -22.59 -17.69 11.76
N LYS A 194 -21.56 -17.26 12.50
CA LYS A 194 -20.56 -16.29 12.07
C LYS A 194 -19.31 -16.99 11.52
N ILE A 195 -18.74 -16.47 10.45
CA ILE A 195 -17.49 -17.00 9.85
C ILE A 195 -16.31 -16.20 10.40
N PHE A 196 -15.28 -16.93 10.82
CA PHE A 196 -14.04 -16.38 11.35
C PHE A 196 -12.86 -16.90 10.54
N ASP A 197 -11.88 -16.03 10.33
CA ASP A 197 -10.57 -16.37 9.79
C ASP A 197 -9.63 -16.70 10.96
N LEU A 198 -9.04 -17.90 10.94
CA LEU A 198 -8.13 -18.40 11.97
C LEU A 198 -6.80 -18.83 11.33
N TRP A 199 -5.69 -18.36 11.88
CA TRP A 199 -4.35 -18.86 11.53
C TRP A 199 -4.00 -20.00 12.49
N VAL A 200 -3.75 -21.19 11.94
CA VAL A 200 -3.46 -22.40 12.71
C VAL A 200 -2.09 -22.92 12.34
N GLU A 201 -1.27 -23.17 13.36
CA GLU A 201 0.06 -23.77 13.26
C GLU A 201 -0.01 -25.18 13.86
N GLU A 202 0.60 -26.15 13.21
CA GLU A 202 0.77 -27.49 13.76
C GLU A 202 1.96 -27.44 14.73
N VAL A 203 1.73 -27.84 15.98
CA VAL A 203 2.75 -27.84 17.02
C VAL A 203 3.05 -29.30 17.33
N GLU A 204 4.26 -29.76 16.99
CA GLU A 204 4.79 -31.06 17.40
C GLU A 204 5.27 -31.05 18.87
#